data_AF-A0A953PDX1-F1
#
_entry.id   AF-A0A953PDX1-F1
#
_cell.length_a   1.000
_cell.length_b   1.000
_cell.length_c   1.000
_cell.angle_alpha   90.00
_cell.angle_beta   90.00
_cell.angle_gamma   90.00
#
_symmetry.space_group_name_H-M   'P 1'
#
loop_
_entity.id
_entity.type
_entity.pdbx_description
1 polymer ?
#
loop_
_entity_poly.entity_id
_entity_poly.type
_entity_poly.pdbx_seq_one_letter_code
_entity_poly.pdbx_strand_id
1 'polypeptide(L)'
;MAVISDQPDIEVIGEVQDESKLVEAVEEAQPDVLILTLDDAEKRIAQCGFLLGQHPHMRILALAPEQNRGLFYSAIVDVRTKPLESSEAGILSALREHPSIVGTVRN
;
A
#
# COMPACT_ATOMS: atom_id res chain seq x y z
N MET A 1 -16.45 3.99 -15.26
CA MET A 1 -16.21 2.54 -15.29
C MET A 1 -15.98 1.99 -16.69
N ALA A 2 -16.72 2.42 -17.74
CA ALA A 2 -16.54 1.90 -19.12
C ALA A 2 -15.08 1.85 -19.59
N VAL A 3 -14.30 2.92 -19.37
CA VAL A 3 -12.89 2.99 -19.78
C VAL A 3 -12.01 1.86 -19.21
N ILE A 4 -12.28 1.42 -17.97
CA ILE A 4 -11.48 0.40 -17.27
C ILE A 4 -11.96 -1.00 -17.64
N SER A 5 -13.28 -1.22 -17.63
CA SER A 5 -13.87 -2.52 -17.92
C SER A 5 -13.75 -2.95 -19.38
N ASP A 6 -13.50 -2.00 -20.30
CA ASP A 6 -13.31 -2.28 -21.72
C ASP A 6 -11.86 -2.69 -22.06
N GLN A 7 -10.93 -2.67 -21.10
CA GLN A 7 -9.55 -3.09 -21.34
C GLN A 7 -9.40 -4.61 -21.21
N PRO A 8 -8.74 -5.30 -22.17
CA PRO A 8 -8.63 -6.75 -22.18
C PRO A 8 -7.69 -7.30 -21.08
N ASP A 9 -6.84 -6.46 -20.50
CA ASP A 9 -5.87 -6.77 -19.46
C ASP A 9 -6.33 -6.34 -18.06
N ILE A 10 -7.55 -5.80 -17.92
CA ILE A 10 -8.08 -5.33 -16.64
C ILE A 10 -9.39 -6.04 -16.31
N GLU A 11 -9.45 -6.62 -15.12
CA GLU A 11 -10.66 -7.19 -14.54
C GLU A 11 -11.08 -6.40 -13.30
N VAL A 12 -12.35 -6.00 -13.24
CA VAL A 12 -12.93 -5.38 -12.04
C VAL A 12 -13.46 -6.49 -11.14
N ILE A 13 -12.68 -6.84 -10.12
CA ILE A 13 -12.99 -7.95 -9.20
C ILE A 13 -13.96 -7.57 -8.07
N GLY A 14 -14.25 -6.27 -7.89
CA GLY A 14 -15.18 -5.79 -6.87
C GLY A 14 -15.38 -4.28 -6.86
N GLU A 15 -16.46 -3.85 -6.22
CA GLU A 15 -16.77 -2.44 -5.95
C GLU A 15 -17.22 -2.29 -4.51
N VAL A 16 -16.65 -1.32 -3.78
CA VAL A 16 -16.95 -1.08 -2.37
C VAL A 16 -17.54 0.32 -2.22
N GLN A 17 -18.82 0.38 -1.85
CA GLN A 17 -19.51 1.66 -1.62
C GLN A 17 -19.35 2.15 -0.17
N ASP A 18 -19.18 1.22 0.77
CA ASP A 18 -19.03 1.51 2.19
C ASP A 18 -17.56 1.43 2.59
N GLU A 19 -16.95 2.59 2.84
CA GLU A 19 -15.54 2.72 3.20
C GLU A 19 -15.16 1.89 4.45
N SER A 20 -16.12 1.64 5.36
CA SER A 20 -15.86 0.83 6.56
C SER A 20 -15.55 -0.63 6.24
N LYS A 21 -15.96 -1.13 5.07
CA LYS A 21 -15.72 -2.50 4.59
C LYS A 21 -14.51 -2.61 3.67
N LEU A 22 -13.84 -1.50 3.38
CA LEU A 22 -12.76 -1.48 2.39
C LEU A 22 -11.62 -2.44 2.75
N VAL A 23 -11.21 -2.47 4.03
CA VAL A 23 -10.12 -3.33 4.50
C VAL A 23 -10.49 -4.81 4.31
N GLU A 24 -11.67 -5.21 4.76
CA GLU A 24 -12.18 -6.58 4.61
C GLU A 24 -12.25 -7.00 3.13
N ALA A 25 -12.79 -6.12 2.27
CA ALA A 25 -12.88 -6.40 0.85
C ALA A 25 -11.51 -6.54 0.16
N VAL A 26 -10.52 -5.73 0.57
CA VAL A 26 -9.14 -5.85 0.05
C VAL A 26 -8.49 -7.15 0.53
N GLU A 27 -8.71 -7.54 1.78
CA GLU A 27 -8.20 -8.79 2.33
C GLU A 27 -8.79 -10.02 1.63
N GLU A 28 -10.09 -10.00 1.31
CA GLU A 28 -10.79 -11.09 0.62
C GLU A 28 -10.43 -11.16 -0.87
N ALA A 29 -10.47 -10.02 -1.57
CA ALA A 29 -10.31 -9.98 -3.03
C ALA A 29 -8.84 -9.93 -3.48
N GLN A 30 -7.94 -9.48 -2.61
CA GLN A 30 -6.50 -9.30 -2.90
C GLN A 30 -6.20 -8.63 -4.25
N PRO A 31 -6.73 -7.41 -4.51
CA PRO A 31 -6.54 -6.75 -5.80
C PRO A 31 -5.08 -6.33 -6.04
N ASP A 32 -4.65 -6.37 -7.30
CA ASP A 32 -3.38 -5.76 -7.72
C ASP A 32 -3.42 -4.22 -7.66
N VAL A 33 -4.61 -3.65 -7.88
CA VAL A 33 -4.86 -2.20 -7.93
C VAL A 33 -6.18 -1.87 -7.22
N LEU A 34 -6.12 -0.96 -6.26
CA LEU A 34 -7.29 -0.36 -5.62
C LEU A 34 -7.53 1.04 -6.19
N ILE A 35 -8.77 1.36 -6.58
CA ILE A 35 -9.16 2.69 -7.04
C ILE A 35 -10.07 3.34 -6.01
N LEU A 36 -9.73 4.56 -5.60
CA LEU A 36 -10.48 5.36 -4.63
C LEU A 36 -10.83 6.72 -5.23
N THR A 37 -11.92 7.33 -4.76
CA THR A 37 -12.16 8.75 -5.00
C THR A 37 -11.11 9.58 -4.26
N LEU A 38 -10.56 10.61 -4.88
CA LEU A 38 -9.67 11.56 -4.23
C LEU A 38 -10.52 12.60 -3.47
N ASP A 39 -10.59 12.46 -2.14
CA ASP A 39 -11.12 13.47 -1.23
C ASP A 39 -9.99 14.01 -0.32
N ASP A 40 -10.27 14.33 0.95
CA ASP A 40 -9.30 14.88 1.90
C ASP A 40 -8.00 14.04 1.95
N ALA A 41 -6.94 14.61 1.39
CA ALA A 41 -5.67 13.93 1.16
C ALA A 41 -4.99 13.48 2.45
N GLU A 42 -5.19 14.18 3.57
CA GLU A 42 -4.54 13.83 4.85
C GLU A 42 -5.13 12.55 5.45
N LYS A 43 -6.46 12.41 5.44
CA LYS A 43 -7.14 11.20 5.92
C LYS A 43 -6.77 9.98 5.08
N ARG A 44 -6.62 10.17 3.76
CA ARG A 44 -6.30 9.07 2.83
C ARG A 44 -4.88 8.56 2.93
N ILE A 45 -3.90 9.40 3.29
CA ILE A 45 -2.51 8.96 3.43
C ILE A 45 -2.39 7.88 4.51
N ALA A 46 -3.05 8.03 5.65
CA ALA A 46 -2.99 7.05 6.75
C ALA A 46 -3.60 5.70 6.35
N GLN A 47 -4.78 5.70 5.73
CA GLN A 47 -5.46 4.48 5.28
C GLN A 47 -4.71 3.79 4.14
N CYS A 48 -4.21 4.55 3.16
CA CYS A 48 -3.38 4.01 2.07
C CYS A 48 -2.08 3.41 2.63
N GLY A 49 -1.43 4.10 3.57
CA GLY A 49 -0.23 3.61 4.23
C GLY A 49 -0.48 2.31 5.00
N PHE A 50 -1.60 2.20 5.72
CA PHE A 50 -2.00 0.96 6.40
C PHE A 50 -2.17 -0.21 5.42
N LEU A 51 -2.97 -0.02 4.36
CA LEU A 51 -3.21 -1.07 3.36
C LEU A 51 -1.93 -1.49 2.63
N LEU A 52 -1.08 -0.53 2.25
CA LEU A 52 0.20 -0.80 1.59
C LEU A 52 1.23 -1.45 2.51
N GLY A 53 1.14 -1.23 3.83
CA GLY A 53 1.95 -1.95 4.80
C GLY A 53 1.62 -3.44 4.86
N GLN A 54 0.33 -3.80 4.71
CA GLN A 54 -0.14 -5.19 4.70
C GLN A 54 0.01 -5.85 3.33
N HIS A 55 -0.21 -5.09 2.26
CA HIS A 55 -0.18 -5.57 0.87
C HIS A 55 0.82 -4.75 0.04
N PRO A 56 2.13 -4.93 0.24
CA PRO A 56 3.16 -4.09 -0.40
C PRO A 56 3.24 -4.23 -1.93
N HIS A 57 2.67 -5.29 -2.49
CA HIS A 57 2.59 -5.50 -3.94
C HIS A 57 1.42 -4.76 -4.61
N MET A 58 0.43 -4.33 -3.81
CA MET A 58 -0.75 -3.60 -4.30
C MET A 58 -0.37 -2.15 -4.65
N ARG A 59 -1.12 -1.56 -5.58
CA ARG A 59 -1.04 -0.12 -5.92
C ARG A 59 -2.38 0.55 -5.64
N ILE A 60 -2.36 1.81 -5.22
CA ILE A 60 -3.60 2.57 -4.97
C ILE A 60 -3.64 3.80 -5.88
N LEU A 61 -4.73 3.93 -6.63
CA LEU A 61 -5.05 5.10 -7.46
C LEU A 61 -6.16 5.91 -6.78
N ALA A 62 -5.85 7.10 -6.27
CA ALA A 62 -6.87 8.03 -5.79
C ALA A 62 -7.17 9.04 -6.90
N LEU A 63 -8.41 9.12 -7.39
CA LEU A 63 -8.78 9.89 -8.57
C LEU A 63 -9.85 10.95 -8.26
N ALA A 64 -9.66 12.19 -8.72
CA ALA A 64 -10.68 13.24 -8.80
C ALA A 64 -10.93 13.56 -10.29
N PRO A 65 -11.82 12.81 -10.97
CA PRO A 65 -12.04 12.94 -12.40
C PRO A 65 -12.42 14.36 -12.83
N GLU A 66 -13.27 15.04 -12.06
CA GLU A 66 -13.77 16.38 -12.34
C GLU A 66 -12.67 17.44 -12.29
N GLN A 67 -11.57 17.14 -11.59
CA GLN A 67 -10.42 18.02 -11.45
C GLN A 67 -9.25 17.59 -12.34
N ASN A 68 -9.42 16.52 -13.13
CA ASN A 68 -8.36 15.88 -13.90
C ASN A 68 -7.08 15.65 -13.07
N ARG A 69 -7.26 15.17 -11.83
CA ARG A 69 -6.18 14.98 -10.86
C ARG A 69 -6.23 13.57 -10.30
N GLY A 70 -5.07 13.01 -10.00
CA GLY A 70 -4.95 11.76 -9.28
C GLY A 70 -3.68 11.70 -8.44
N LEU A 71 -3.67 10.79 -7.48
CA LEU A 71 -2.50 10.40 -6.69
C LEU A 71 -2.27 8.90 -6.86
N PHE A 72 -1.00 8.52 -6.91
CA PHE A 72 -0.55 7.14 -7.00
C PHE A 72 0.22 6.78 -5.74
N TYR A 73 -0.27 5.80 -4.99
CA TYR A 73 0.40 5.29 -3.81
C TYR A 73 0.96 3.89 -4.07
N SER A 74 2.19 3.66 -3.60
CA SER A 74 2.85 2.35 -3.65
C SER A 74 3.79 2.19 -2.47
N ALA A 75 3.98 0.96 -2.02
CA ALA A 75 4.99 0.64 -1.02
C ALA A 75 6.36 0.43 -1.67
N ILE A 76 7.43 0.77 -0.96
CA ILE A 76 8.79 0.35 -1.28
C ILE A 76 9.25 -0.56 -0.15
N VAL A 77 9.56 -1.81 -0.46
CA VAL A 77 10.11 -2.77 0.51
C VAL A 77 11.64 -2.79 0.40
N ASP A 78 12.33 -2.24 1.40
CA ASP A 78 13.79 -2.25 1.49
C ASP A 78 14.24 -3.47 2.32
N VAL A 79 14.86 -4.46 1.65
CA VAL A 79 15.38 -5.66 2.31
C VAL A 79 16.88 -5.51 2.49
N ARG A 80 17.33 -5.43 3.75
CA ARG A 80 18.74 -5.28 4.12
C ARG A 80 19.29 -6.57 4.71
N THR A 81 20.47 -6.96 4.23
CA THR A 81 21.19 -8.13 4.74
C THR A 81 22.48 -7.70 5.42
N LYS A 82 22.79 -8.31 6.55
CA LYS A 82 24.09 -8.21 7.21
C LYS A 82 24.51 -9.59 7.74
N PRO A 83 25.82 -9.91 7.77
CA PRO A 83 26.30 -11.11 8.43
C PRO A 83 25.99 -11.07 9.94
N LEU A 84 25.74 -12.25 10.52
CA LEU A 84 25.50 -12.45 11.95
C LEU A 84 26.36 -13.59 12.47
N GLU A 85 26.97 -13.40 13.64
CA GLU A 85 27.63 -14.48 14.38
C GLU A 85 26.58 -15.32 15.13
N SER A 86 26.71 -16.65 15.07
CA SER A 86 25.77 -17.59 15.71
C SER A 86 26.03 -17.85 17.20
N SER A 87 26.95 -17.10 17.83
CA SER A 87 27.15 -17.16 19.28
C SER A 87 25.98 -16.53 20.03
N GLU A 88 25.82 -16.88 21.31
CA GLU A 88 24.78 -16.29 22.18
C GLU A 88 24.86 -14.75 22.19
N ALA A 89 26.07 -14.20 22.29
CA ALA A 89 26.30 -12.76 22.24
C ALA A 89 25.88 -12.14 20.89
N GLY A 90 26.21 -12.80 19.77
CA GLY A 90 25.83 -12.36 18.43
C GLY A 90 24.31 -12.32 18.25
N ILE A 91 23.61 -13.38 18.66
CA ILE A 91 22.15 -13.46 18.58
C ILE A 91 21.49 -12.37 19.44
N LEU A 92 21.92 -12.22 20.71
CA LEU A 92 21.36 -11.22 21.61
C LEU A 92 21.61 -9.78 21.12
N SER A 93 22.76 -9.51 20.50
CA SER A 93 23.04 -8.22 19.88
C SER A 93 22.08 -7.94 18.72
N ALA A 94 21.85 -8.92 17.84
CA ALA A 94 20.95 -8.75 16.70
C ALA A 94 19.49 -8.50 17.11
N LEU A 95 19.01 -9.20 18.15
CA LEU A 95 17.65 -8.98 18.68
C LEU A 95 17.46 -7.58 19.31
N ARG A 96 18.54 -6.95 19.78
CA ARG A 96 18.51 -5.61 20.39
C ARG A 96 18.65 -4.49 19.37
N GLU A 97 18.99 -4.81 18.13
CA GLU A 97 19.04 -3.81 17.08
C GLU A 97 17.64 -3.42 16.63
N HIS A 98 17.45 -2.12 16.42
CA HIS A 98 16.21 -1.59 15.88
C HIS A 98 16.37 -1.37 14.38
N PRO A 99 15.40 -1.80 13.55
CA PRO A 99 15.38 -1.42 12.15
C PRO A 99 15.32 0.10 12.05
N SER A 100 16.21 0.69 11.24
CA SER A 100 16.13 2.12 10.95
C SER A 100 14.96 2.37 10.00
N ILE A 101 14.07 3.29 10.38
CA ILE A 101 12.98 3.72 9.50
C ILE A 101 13.59 4.47 8.32
N VAL A 102 13.31 4.01 7.11
CA VAL A 102 13.71 4.67 5.86
C VAL A 102 12.46 5.22 5.19
N GLY A 103 12.47 6.52 4.90
CA GLY A 103 11.37 7.18 4.21
C GLY A 103 11.11 8.58 4.76
N THR A 104 12.04 9.51 4.55
CA THR A 104 11.65 10.93 4.54
C THR A 104 10.78 11.12 3.31
N VAL A 105 9.51 11.46 3.52
CA VAL A 105 8.60 11.92 2.47
C VAL A 105 9.30 13.06 1.73
N ARG A 106 9.71 12.83 0.49
CA ARG A 106 10.08 13.92 -0.41
C ARG A 106 8.78 14.55 -0.90
N ASN A 107 8.39 15.65 -0.26
CA ASN A 107 7.45 16.62 -0.83
C ASN A 107 8.07 17.30 -2.06
#